data_AF-A0A2J0SLS3-F1
#
_entry.id   AF-A0A2J0SLS3-F1
#
_cell.length_a   1.000
_cell.length_b   1.000
_cell.length_c   1.000
_cell.angle_alpha   90.00
_cell.angle_beta   90.00
_cell.angle_gamma   90.00
#
_symmetry.space_group_name_H-M   'P 1'
#
loop_
_entity.id
_entity.type
_entity.pdbx_description
1 polymer ?
#
loop_
_entity_poly.entity_id
_entity_poly.type
_entity_poly.pdbx_seq_one_letter_code
_entity_poly.pdbx_strand_id
1 'polypeptide(L)'
;MDIRLGVVCLLFAATGAASAQQIHSAKGPAPKPLPAAPRPAHNSMAAGTTPFNCDQYRWPNHPHPGMKPLCEGLEADVLQGESRQAGRPKPSTEVVALPAMGTDAAKRSGMACIGGQAMRRLPNGWEQIMSRTGGWLRCRER
;
A
#
# COMPACT_ATOMS: atom_id res chain seq x y z
N MET A 1 -23.53 -33.74 76.78
CA MET A 1 -22.97 -32.83 75.76
C MET A 1 -21.49 -33.16 75.62
N ASP A 2 -21.12 -33.79 74.51
CA ASP A 2 -19.81 -34.43 74.35
C ASP A 2 -18.73 -33.43 73.94
N ILE A 3 -17.87 -33.07 74.90
CA ILE A 3 -16.79 -32.06 74.75
C ILE A 3 -15.82 -32.42 73.62
N ARG A 4 -15.72 -33.72 73.29
CA ARG A 4 -14.87 -34.23 72.21
C ARG A 4 -15.32 -33.76 70.82
N LEU A 5 -16.62 -33.61 70.60
CA LEU A 5 -17.15 -33.13 69.31
C LEU A 5 -16.83 -31.64 69.11
N GLY A 6 -16.89 -30.85 70.18
CA GLY A 6 -16.58 -29.41 70.15
C GLY A 6 -15.11 -29.14 69.82
N VAL A 7 -14.19 -29.91 70.37
CA VAL A 7 -12.75 -29.77 70.10
C VAL A 7 -12.40 -30.16 68.66
N VAL A 8 -13.03 -31.21 68.12
CA VAL A 8 -12.84 -31.62 66.71
C VAL A 8 -13.38 -30.55 65.75
N CYS A 9 -14.54 -29.96 66.03
CA CYS A 9 -15.08 -28.86 65.21
C CYS A 9 -14.19 -27.59 65.26
N LEU A 10 -13.60 -27.27 66.41
CA LEU A 10 -12.66 -26.15 66.57
C LEU A 10 -11.36 -26.37 65.80
N LEU A 11 -10.83 -27.59 65.80
CA LEU A 11 -9.62 -27.94 65.05
C LEU A 11 -9.85 -27.86 63.53
N PHE A 12 -11.00 -28.31 63.03
CA PHE A 12 -11.34 -28.19 61.60
C PHE A 12 -11.56 -26.74 61.17
N ALA A 13 -12.12 -25.88 62.03
CA ALA A 13 -12.31 -24.47 61.74
C ALA A 13 -10.97 -23.70 61.67
N ALA A 14 -10.00 -24.05 62.52
CA ALA A 14 -8.69 -23.39 62.53
C ALA A 14 -7.81 -23.71 61.31
N THR A 15 -7.95 -24.91 60.72
CA THR A 15 -7.15 -25.32 59.54
C THR A 15 -7.67 -24.80 58.20
N GLY A 16 -8.91 -24.30 58.14
CA GLY A 16 -9.53 -23.80 56.90
C GLY A 16 -9.01 -22.44 56.42
N ALA A 17 -8.37 -21.66 57.29
CA ALA A 17 -8.01 -20.26 56.99
C ALA A 17 -6.78 -20.09 56.08
N ALA A 18 -6.05 -21.16 55.75
CA ALA A 18 -4.75 -21.06 55.06
C ALA A 18 -4.81 -21.17 53.52
N SER A 19 -5.97 -21.39 52.90
CA SER A 19 -6.05 -21.71 51.46
C SER A 19 -6.46 -20.55 50.53
N ALA A 20 -6.53 -19.31 51.02
CA ALA A 20 -6.95 -18.15 50.23
C ALA A 20 -5.79 -17.21 49.81
N GLN A 21 -4.57 -17.72 49.66
CA GLN A 21 -3.50 -16.94 49.04
C GLN A 21 -3.68 -16.91 47.52
N GLN A 22 -4.37 -15.88 47.02
CA GLN A 22 -4.45 -15.60 45.59
C GLN A 22 -3.06 -15.16 45.07
N ILE A 23 -2.42 -16.03 44.28
CA ILE A 23 -1.19 -15.69 43.56
C ILE A 23 -1.58 -14.74 42.43
N HIS A 24 -1.39 -13.44 42.63
CA HIS A 24 -1.45 -12.47 41.53
C HIS A 24 -0.15 -12.56 40.73
N SER A 25 -0.20 -13.13 39.51
CA SER A 25 0.93 -13.01 38.59
C SER A 25 1.20 -11.54 38.30
N ALA A 26 2.46 -11.10 38.47
CA ALA A 26 2.89 -9.77 38.12
C ALA A 26 2.62 -9.54 36.62
N LYS A 27 1.59 -8.75 36.31
CA LYS A 27 1.30 -8.33 34.95
C LYS A 27 2.34 -7.27 34.59
N GLY A 28 3.28 -7.65 33.72
CA GLY A 28 4.28 -6.72 33.18
C GLY A 28 3.60 -5.51 32.52
N PRO A 29 4.33 -4.39 32.38
CA PRO A 29 3.79 -3.19 31.74
C PRO A 29 3.21 -3.52 30.37
N ALA A 30 2.05 -2.92 30.07
CA ALA A 30 1.37 -3.17 28.81
C ALA A 30 2.30 -2.85 27.63
N PRO A 31 2.34 -3.69 26.58
CA PRO A 31 3.15 -3.43 25.41
C PRO A 31 2.75 -2.09 24.79
N LYS A 32 3.75 -1.27 24.45
CA LYS A 32 3.51 0.00 23.76
C LYS A 32 2.81 -0.29 22.43
N PRO A 33 1.78 0.49 22.06
CA PRO A 33 1.18 0.39 20.74
C PRO A 33 2.26 0.50 19.66
N LEU A 34 2.19 -0.40 18.68
CA LEU A 34 3.04 -0.27 17.49
C LEU A 34 2.70 1.06 16.78
N PRO A 35 3.68 1.73 16.18
CA PRO A 35 3.41 2.89 15.35
C PRO A 35 2.44 2.50 14.22
N ALA A 36 1.58 3.43 13.84
CA ALA A 36 0.66 3.22 12.73
C ALA A 36 1.44 2.87 11.45
N ALA A 37 0.89 1.97 10.64
CA ALA A 37 1.49 1.62 9.36
C ALA A 37 1.66 2.89 8.50
N PRO A 38 2.79 3.03 7.78
CA PRO A 38 3.01 4.16 6.91
C PRO A 38 1.92 4.22 5.83
N ARG A 39 1.39 5.42 5.58
CA ARG A 39 0.44 5.64 4.50
C ARG A 39 1.18 5.58 3.16
N PRO A 40 0.55 5.01 2.11
CA PRO A 40 1.14 5.07 0.78
C PRO A 40 1.31 6.54 0.36
N ALA A 41 2.40 6.84 -0.34
CA ALA A 41 2.61 8.15 -0.92
C ALA A 41 1.48 8.48 -1.92
N HIS A 42 1.15 9.77 -2.02
CA HIS A 42 0.19 10.25 -3.01
C HIS A 42 0.65 9.88 -4.43
N ASN A 43 -0.28 9.48 -5.29
CA ASN A 43 -0.03 9.16 -6.68
C ASN A 43 -1.23 9.62 -7.51
N SER A 44 -1.07 10.71 -8.25
CA SER A 44 -2.13 11.24 -9.13
C SER A 44 -2.51 10.28 -10.26
N MET A 45 -1.68 9.27 -10.54
CA MET A 45 -1.91 8.28 -11.60
C MET A 45 -2.55 6.97 -11.09
N ALA A 46 -2.95 6.89 -9.81
CA ALA A 46 -3.32 5.63 -9.16
C ALA A 46 -4.44 4.84 -9.85
N ALA A 47 -5.33 5.52 -10.59
CA ALA A 47 -6.44 4.89 -11.32
C ALA A 47 -6.08 4.41 -12.74
N GLY A 48 -4.79 4.25 -13.05
CA GLY A 48 -4.38 3.85 -14.40
C GLY A 48 -4.63 4.94 -15.45
N THR A 49 -4.60 6.20 -15.02
CA THR A 49 -4.93 7.39 -15.83
C THR A 49 -3.74 8.33 -15.93
N THR A 50 -3.75 9.20 -16.93
CA THR A 50 -2.93 10.42 -16.98
C THR A 50 -3.76 11.62 -16.52
N PRO A 51 -3.45 12.28 -15.38
CA PRO A 51 -4.29 13.34 -14.82
C PRO A 51 -4.58 14.50 -15.77
N PHE A 52 -3.68 14.84 -16.71
CA PHE A 52 -3.91 15.96 -17.64
C PHE A 52 -4.61 15.55 -18.93
N ASN A 53 -4.82 14.24 -19.17
CA ASN A 53 -5.48 13.71 -20.36
C ASN A 53 -4.94 14.31 -21.67
N CYS A 54 -3.62 14.43 -21.81
CA CYS A 54 -2.95 15.12 -22.91
C CYS A 54 -3.28 14.59 -24.32
N ASP A 55 -3.88 13.41 -24.40
CA ASP A 55 -4.39 12.84 -25.63
C ASP A 55 -5.52 13.63 -26.29
N GLN A 56 -6.21 14.49 -25.53
CA GLN A 56 -7.14 15.46 -26.08
C GLN A 56 -6.47 16.43 -27.07
N TYR A 57 -5.15 16.64 -26.96
CA TYR A 57 -4.38 17.49 -27.86
C TYR A 57 -3.77 16.73 -29.05
N ARG A 58 -4.09 15.44 -29.20
CA ARG A 58 -3.65 14.64 -30.35
C ARG A 58 -4.41 15.06 -31.61
N TRP A 59 -3.74 15.12 -32.76
CA TRP A 59 -4.41 15.25 -34.05
C TRP A 59 -5.46 14.13 -34.23
N PRO A 60 -6.67 14.41 -34.77
CA PRO A 60 -7.17 15.68 -35.30
C PRO A 60 -7.84 16.62 -34.28
N ASN A 61 -7.82 16.29 -32.99
CA ASN A 61 -8.56 17.01 -31.95
C ASN A 61 -7.97 18.39 -31.62
N HIS A 62 -6.71 18.65 -31.97
CA HIS A 62 -6.06 19.94 -31.78
C HIS A 62 -5.20 20.31 -33.01
N PRO A 63 -5.28 21.56 -33.51
CA PRO A 63 -4.62 21.95 -34.76
C PRO A 63 -3.09 22.03 -34.68
N HIS A 64 -2.54 22.37 -33.51
CA HIS A 64 -1.11 22.54 -33.33
C HIS A 64 -0.43 21.22 -32.87
N PRO A 65 0.53 20.65 -33.63
CA PRO A 65 1.12 19.34 -33.35
C PRO A 65 1.96 19.31 -32.06
N GLY A 66 2.46 20.47 -31.62
CA GLY A 66 3.26 20.60 -30.40
C GLY A 66 2.46 20.57 -29.08
N MET A 67 1.13 20.59 -29.11
CA MET A 67 0.35 20.73 -27.87
C MET A 67 0.29 19.47 -27.03
N LYS A 68 0.20 18.30 -27.67
CA LYS A 68 0.30 17.01 -26.97
C LYS A 68 1.65 16.85 -26.25
N PRO A 69 2.81 16.96 -26.92
CA PRO A 69 4.09 16.79 -26.23
C PRO A 69 4.35 17.88 -25.17
N LEU A 70 3.86 19.11 -25.37
CA LEU A 70 3.91 20.16 -24.35
C LEU A 70 3.14 19.75 -23.08
N CYS A 71 1.90 19.29 -23.24
CA CYS A 71 1.09 18.80 -22.13
C CYS A 71 1.75 17.61 -21.43
N GLU A 72 2.26 16.64 -22.20
CA GLU A 72 2.92 15.45 -21.64
C GLU A 72 4.18 15.80 -20.83
N GLY A 73 4.91 16.83 -21.25
CA GLY A 73 6.04 17.41 -20.51
C GLY A 73 5.62 18.06 -19.20
N LEU A 74 4.61 18.94 -19.24
CA LEU A 74 4.08 19.59 -18.04
C LEU A 74 3.55 18.56 -17.03
N GLU A 75 2.85 17.54 -17.50
CA GLU A 75 2.34 16.47 -16.64
C GLU A 75 3.50 15.67 -16.01
N ALA A 76 4.55 15.36 -16.78
CA ALA A 76 5.73 14.66 -16.24
C ALA A 76 6.43 15.50 -15.16
N ASP A 77 6.52 16.82 -15.32
CA ASP A 77 7.13 17.71 -14.33
C ASP A 77 6.33 17.81 -13.03
N VAL A 78 4.99 17.82 -13.12
CA VAL A 78 4.12 17.75 -11.93
C VAL A 78 4.29 16.42 -11.21
N LEU A 79 4.23 15.30 -11.95
CA LEU A 79 4.41 13.96 -11.40
C LEU A 79 5.83 13.73 -10.85
N GLN A 80 6.83 14.45 -11.34
CA GLN A 80 8.18 14.42 -10.81
C GLN A 80 8.25 14.98 -9.38
N GLY A 81 7.42 15.99 -9.05
CA GLY A 81 7.29 16.48 -7.68
C GLY A 81 6.78 15.40 -6.72
N GLU A 82 5.71 14.71 -7.11
CA GLU A 82 5.15 13.58 -6.35
C GLU A 82 6.16 12.44 -6.21
N SER A 83 6.83 12.09 -7.31
CA SER A 83 7.83 11.02 -7.35
C SER A 83 8.98 11.31 -6.41
N ARG A 84 9.52 12.54 -6.41
CA ARG A 84 10.58 12.96 -5.48
C ARG A 84 10.17 12.84 -4.03
N GLN A 85 8.97 13.29 -3.66
CA GLN A 85 8.47 13.19 -2.28
C GLN A 85 8.29 11.72 -1.85
N ALA A 86 7.95 10.86 -2.79
CA ALA A 86 7.81 9.42 -2.58
C ALA A 86 9.14 8.64 -2.68
N GLY A 87 10.27 9.30 -2.95
CA GLY A 87 11.56 8.64 -3.18
C GLY A 87 11.63 7.78 -4.44
N ARG A 88 10.77 8.07 -5.44
CA ARG A 88 10.66 7.33 -6.70
C ARG A 88 11.51 7.95 -7.81
N PRO A 89 11.91 7.16 -8.83
CA PRO A 89 12.58 7.68 -10.01
C PRO A 89 11.69 8.66 -10.80
N LYS A 90 12.31 9.41 -11.72
CA LYS A 90 11.60 10.38 -12.55
C LYS A 90 10.63 9.69 -13.53
N PRO A 91 9.40 10.22 -13.75
CA PRO A 91 8.52 9.78 -14.82
C PRO A 91 9.02 10.18 -16.21
N SER A 92 8.73 9.36 -17.22
CA SER A 92 8.92 9.73 -18.63
C SER A 92 7.89 10.78 -19.08
N THR A 93 8.18 11.43 -20.21
CA THR A 93 7.15 12.18 -20.97
C THR A 93 6.32 11.24 -21.86
N GLU A 94 6.83 10.06 -22.15
CA GLU A 94 6.13 9.04 -22.94
C GLU A 94 4.99 8.41 -22.13
N VAL A 95 3.83 8.24 -22.77
CA VAL A 95 2.66 7.55 -22.21
C VAL A 95 2.18 6.48 -23.19
N VAL A 96 2.07 5.24 -22.72
CA VAL A 96 1.56 4.11 -23.52
C VAL A 96 0.18 3.64 -23.05
N ALA A 97 -0.62 3.11 -23.96
CA ALA A 97 -1.88 2.45 -23.62
C ALA A 97 -1.62 0.97 -23.33
N LEU A 98 -1.89 0.53 -22.11
CA LEU A 98 -1.68 -0.85 -21.66
C LEU A 98 -2.95 -1.41 -21.02
N PRO A 99 -3.19 -2.73 -21.10
CA PRO A 99 -4.35 -3.32 -20.45
C PRO A 99 -4.26 -3.19 -18.93
N ALA A 100 -5.40 -3.08 -18.25
CA ALA A 100 -5.46 -3.10 -16.80
C ALA A 100 -4.95 -4.43 -16.22
N MET A 101 -4.34 -4.39 -15.03
CA MET A 101 -3.88 -5.60 -14.34
C MET A 101 -5.04 -6.57 -14.07
N GLY A 102 -4.78 -7.87 -14.24
CA GLY A 102 -5.77 -8.93 -14.01
C GLY A 102 -6.63 -9.29 -15.22
N THR A 103 -6.64 -8.44 -16.26
CA THR A 103 -7.32 -8.75 -17.53
C THR A 103 -6.61 -9.86 -18.30
N ASP A 104 -7.34 -10.58 -19.16
CA ASP A 104 -6.74 -11.62 -20.01
C ASP A 104 -5.77 -11.04 -21.05
N ALA A 105 -5.98 -9.78 -21.47
CA ALA A 105 -5.03 -9.06 -22.30
C ALA A 105 -3.69 -8.84 -21.57
N ALA A 106 -3.71 -8.47 -20.29
CA ALA A 106 -2.50 -8.33 -19.49
C ALA A 106 -1.80 -9.68 -19.26
N LYS A 107 -2.57 -10.75 -18.98
CA LYS A 107 -2.00 -12.10 -18.80
C LYS A 107 -1.28 -12.59 -20.06
N ARG A 108 -1.88 -12.39 -21.25
CA ARG A 108 -1.31 -12.82 -22.54
C ARG A 108 -0.11 -11.98 -22.98
N SER A 109 -0.19 -10.66 -22.82
CA SER A 109 0.91 -9.76 -23.24
C SER A 109 2.07 -9.72 -22.25
N GLY A 110 1.84 -10.14 -21.00
CA GLY A 110 2.83 -9.99 -19.93
C GLY A 110 3.08 -8.52 -19.57
N MET A 111 2.17 -7.62 -19.93
CA MET A 111 2.30 -6.17 -19.74
C MET A 111 1.00 -5.65 -19.13
N ALA A 112 1.09 -4.71 -18.19
CA ALA A 112 -0.08 -4.10 -17.59
C ALA A 112 0.16 -2.64 -17.24
N CYS A 113 -0.92 -1.86 -17.20
CA CYS A 113 -0.92 -0.59 -16.51
C CYS A 113 -1.28 -0.80 -15.03
N ILE A 114 -0.40 -0.39 -14.12
CA ILE A 114 -0.60 -0.53 -12.67
C ILE A 114 -0.34 0.83 -12.02
N GLY A 115 -1.40 1.50 -11.57
CA GLY A 115 -1.30 2.82 -10.96
C GLY A 115 -0.57 3.83 -11.84
N GLY A 116 -0.83 3.76 -13.15
CA GLY A 116 -0.26 4.62 -14.19
C GLY A 116 1.20 4.35 -14.56
N GLN A 117 1.77 3.25 -14.07
CA GLN A 117 3.11 2.79 -14.42
C GLN A 117 3.01 1.60 -15.36
N ALA A 118 3.78 1.62 -16.44
CA ALA A 118 3.89 0.49 -17.33
C ALA A 118 4.73 -0.60 -16.66
N MET A 119 4.14 -1.77 -16.50
CA MET A 119 4.76 -2.89 -15.80
C MET A 119 4.88 -4.12 -16.70
N ARG A 120 6.01 -4.80 -16.61
CA ARG A 120 6.29 -6.09 -17.25
C ARG A 120 6.14 -7.21 -16.22
N ARG A 121 5.50 -8.30 -16.61
CA ARG A 121 5.32 -9.48 -15.76
C ARG A 121 6.65 -10.23 -15.62
N LEU A 122 6.98 -10.58 -14.39
CA LEU A 122 8.05 -11.50 -14.01
C LEU A 122 7.46 -12.80 -13.46
N PRO A 123 8.24 -13.89 -13.35
CA PRO A 123 7.75 -15.14 -12.76
C PRO A 123 7.17 -14.97 -11.34
N ASN A 124 7.71 -14.05 -10.56
CA ASN A 124 7.36 -13.80 -9.16
C ASN A 124 6.73 -12.42 -8.91
N GLY A 125 6.37 -11.68 -9.95
CA GLY A 125 5.81 -10.33 -9.75
C GLY A 125 5.78 -9.47 -10.99
N TRP A 126 6.05 -8.19 -10.78
CA TRP A 126 5.99 -7.15 -11.80
C TRP A 126 7.21 -6.25 -11.69
N GLU A 127 7.72 -5.81 -12.83
CA GLU A 127 8.85 -4.92 -12.96
C GLU A 127 8.41 -3.64 -13.66
N GLN A 128 8.86 -2.50 -13.15
CA GLN A 128 8.62 -1.22 -13.79
C GLN A 128 9.45 -1.09 -15.06
N ILE A 129 8.81 -0.65 -16.14
CA ILE A 129 9.45 -0.46 -17.43
C ILE A 129 10.07 0.92 -17.49
N MET A 130 11.30 1.02 -17.97
CA MET A 130 11.97 2.29 -18.21
C MET A 130 11.67 2.77 -19.63
N SER A 131 11.40 4.08 -19.80
CA SER A 131 11.30 4.66 -21.13
C SER A 131 12.69 4.81 -21.76
N ARG A 132 12.75 4.73 -23.09
CA ARG A 132 13.97 5.01 -23.85
C ARG A 132 14.44 6.45 -23.71
N THR A 133 13.52 7.38 -23.40
CA THR A 133 13.83 8.80 -23.16
C THR A 133 14.24 9.08 -21.71
N GLY A 134 14.34 8.03 -20.89
CA GLY A 134 14.69 8.12 -19.48
C GLY A 134 13.47 8.16 -18.56
N GLY A 135 13.70 7.79 -17.30
CA GLY A 135 12.64 7.66 -16.31
C GLY A 135 11.77 6.42 -16.51
N TRP A 136 10.84 6.22 -15.59
CA TRP A 136 9.88 5.13 -15.68
C TRP A 136 8.77 5.45 -16.67
N LEU A 137 8.37 4.44 -17.45
CA LEU A 137 7.39 4.56 -18.49
C LEU A 137 5.98 4.69 -17.89
N ARG A 138 5.30 5.79 -18.22
CA ARG A 138 3.91 6.02 -17.83
C ARG A 138 2.96 5.25 -18.73
N CYS A 139 1.81 4.90 -18.18
CA CYS A 139 0.74 4.29 -18.93
C CYS A 139 -0.63 4.84 -18.58
N ARG A 140 -1.57 4.55 -19.48
CA ARG A 140 -3.00 4.60 -19.23
C ARG A 140 -3.63 3.25 -19.54
N GLU A 141 -4.72 2.97 -18.86
CA GLU A 141 -5.55 1.81 -19.16
C GLU A 141 -6.28 1.96 -20.49
N ARG A 142 -6.51 0.83 -21.16
CA ARG A 142 -7.26 0.72 -22.41
C ARG A 142 -8.23 -0.46 -22.36
#